data_AF-X1MSG5-F1
#
_entry.id   AF-X1MSG5-F1
#
_cell.length_a   1.000
_cell.length_b   1.000
_cell.length_c   1.000
_cell.angle_alpha   90.00
_cell.angle_beta   90.00
_cell.angle_gamma   90.00
#
_symmetry.space_group_name_H-M   'P 1'
#
loop_
_entity.id
_entity.type
_entity.pdbx_description
1 polymer ?
#
loop_
_entity_poly.entity_id
_entity_poly.type
_entity_poly.pdbx_seq_one_letter_code
_entity_poly.pdbx_strand_id
1 'polypeptide(L)'
;MFESFGVNKPEAPGVVQWMLNSAWPEMFWQLYDYYLMPNGAFYGTRAGSQPINIAYNYGDKNIYVVNDTYQTVENLTALVKVLDIDSKVVYEKQLPVNIREYESNKILDLPVFENISTTYFLSLKISGEQEGLLSENFYWLSTKEDVIDFSDDTGFPPGINLMLI
;
A
#
# COMPACT_ATOMS: atom_id res chain seq x y z
N MET A 1 0.63 -2.19 -6.24
CA MET A 1 -0.27 -1.94 -7.38
C MET A 1 -1.47 -1.09 -6.99
N PHE A 2 -2.58 -1.60 -6.42
CA PHE A 2 -3.80 -0.79 -6.21
C PHE A 2 -3.57 0.54 -5.47
N GLU A 3 -2.77 0.53 -4.40
CA GLU A 3 -2.43 1.74 -3.64
C GLU A 3 -1.68 2.78 -4.49
N SER A 4 -0.82 2.39 -5.43
CA SER A 4 -0.09 3.35 -6.28
C SER A 4 -1.04 4.08 -7.23
N PHE A 5 -2.06 3.40 -7.75
CA PHE A 5 -3.12 4.04 -8.54
C PHE A 5 -3.99 4.95 -7.68
N GLY A 6 -4.33 4.54 -6.45
CA GLY A 6 -5.06 5.40 -5.50
C GLY A 6 -4.29 6.66 -5.15
N VAL A 7 -2.97 6.54 -4.90
CA VAL A 7 -2.09 7.66 -4.58
C VAL A 7 -1.94 8.63 -5.77
N ASN A 8 -1.80 8.11 -6.99
CA ASN A 8 -1.58 8.90 -8.22
C ASN A 8 -2.87 9.06 -9.05
N LYS A 9 -4.04 9.05 -8.41
CA LYS A 9 -5.34 9.04 -9.10
C LYS A 9 -5.54 10.13 -10.15
N PRO A 10 -5.05 11.39 -10.00
CA PRO A 10 -5.16 12.39 -11.05
C PRO A 10 -4.46 12.01 -12.36
N GLU A 11 -3.34 11.30 -12.26
CA GLU A 11 -2.51 10.85 -13.40
C GLU A 11 -2.86 9.42 -13.85
N ALA A 12 -3.35 8.60 -12.94
CA ALA A 12 -3.64 7.18 -13.11
C ALA A 12 -5.07 6.86 -12.61
N PRO A 13 -6.11 7.15 -13.41
CA PRO A 13 -7.50 7.18 -12.94
C PRO A 13 -8.11 5.81 -12.63
N GLY A 14 -7.42 4.72 -12.90
CA GLY A 14 -7.90 3.38 -12.57
C GLY A 14 -6.95 2.26 -13.00
N VAL A 15 -7.22 1.07 -12.47
CA VAL A 15 -6.48 -0.17 -12.74
C VAL A 15 -7.44 -1.34 -12.87
N VAL A 16 -7.12 -2.25 -13.80
CA VAL A 16 -7.80 -3.54 -13.93
C VAL A 16 -6.76 -4.63 -13.73
N GLN A 17 -6.86 -5.37 -12.63
CA GLN A 17 -5.96 -6.49 -12.32
C GLN A 17 -6.16 -7.63 -13.31
N TRP A 18 -5.06 -8.12 -13.87
CA TRP A 18 -5.01 -9.35 -14.65
C TRP A 18 -4.63 -10.55 -13.76
N MET A 19 -5.54 -11.45 -13.39
CA MET A 19 -6.98 -11.41 -13.58
C MET A 19 -7.70 -11.45 -12.23
N LEU A 20 -9.02 -11.24 -12.29
CA LEU A 20 -9.88 -11.42 -11.14
C LEU A 20 -9.83 -12.86 -10.62
N ASN A 21 -9.92 -13.85 -11.51
CA ASN A 21 -10.01 -15.27 -11.17
C ASN A 21 -9.50 -16.18 -12.30
N SER A 22 -9.28 -17.46 -11.98
CA SER A 22 -8.95 -18.49 -12.96
C SER A 22 -10.17 -19.31 -13.39
N ALA A 23 -10.15 -19.82 -14.63
CA ALA A 23 -11.21 -20.64 -15.22
C ALA A 23 -11.11 -22.14 -14.89
N TRP A 24 -10.00 -22.55 -14.27
CA TRP A 24 -9.61 -23.91 -13.89
C TRP A 24 -8.53 -23.84 -12.79
N PRO A 25 -8.19 -24.93 -12.09
CA PRO A 25 -7.14 -24.91 -11.08
C PRO A 25 -5.79 -24.44 -11.65
N GLU A 26 -5.28 -23.34 -11.11
CA GLU A 26 -4.09 -22.64 -11.56
C GLU A 26 -3.36 -22.00 -10.36
N MET A 27 -2.11 -21.58 -10.55
CA MET A 27 -1.23 -21.07 -9.49
C MET A 27 -0.93 -19.56 -9.56
N PHE A 28 -1.36 -18.85 -10.61
CA PHE A 28 -1.02 -17.44 -10.84
C PHE A 28 -2.20 -16.64 -11.43
N TRP A 29 -2.04 -15.31 -11.47
CA TRP A 29 -3.01 -14.35 -12.06
C TRP A 29 -4.46 -14.47 -11.58
N GLN A 30 -4.66 -14.66 -10.28
CA GLN A 30 -5.98 -14.79 -9.68
C GLN A 30 -6.03 -14.15 -8.29
N LEU A 31 -7.14 -13.47 -7.97
CA LEU A 31 -7.41 -13.01 -6.61
C LEU A 31 -8.03 -14.13 -5.77
N TYR A 32 -8.98 -14.86 -6.34
CA TYR A 32 -9.53 -16.08 -5.77
C TYR A 32 -9.45 -17.22 -6.78
N ASP A 33 -9.34 -18.45 -6.27
CA ASP A 33 -9.14 -19.63 -7.11
C ASP A 33 -10.42 -20.17 -7.77
N TYR A 34 -10.28 -21.21 -8.58
CA TYR A 34 -11.39 -21.90 -9.25
C TYR A 34 -12.48 -22.39 -8.28
N TYR A 35 -12.13 -22.69 -7.03
CA TYR A 35 -13.04 -23.13 -5.98
C TYR A 35 -13.60 -21.97 -5.14
N LEU A 36 -13.41 -20.72 -5.60
CA LEU A 36 -13.83 -19.49 -4.94
C LEU A 36 -13.10 -19.21 -3.62
N MET A 37 -11.93 -19.81 -3.41
CA MET A 37 -11.13 -19.57 -2.21
C MET A 37 -10.28 -18.30 -2.38
N PRO A 38 -10.45 -17.26 -1.54
CA PRO A 38 -9.63 -16.06 -1.59
C PRO A 38 -8.22 -16.36 -1.07
N ASN A 39 -7.20 -15.87 -1.76
CA ASN A 39 -5.80 -16.01 -1.36
C ASN A 39 -5.21 -14.65 -0.92
N GLY A 40 -3.89 -14.59 -0.71
CA GLY A 40 -3.20 -13.36 -0.31
C GLY A 40 -3.42 -12.19 -1.28
N ALA A 41 -3.54 -12.45 -2.58
CA ALA A 41 -3.81 -11.42 -3.59
C ALA A 41 -5.20 -10.79 -3.40
N PHE A 42 -6.23 -11.59 -3.07
CA PHE A 42 -7.56 -11.07 -2.73
C PHE A 42 -7.50 -10.10 -1.55
N TYR A 43 -6.86 -10.53 -0.45
CA TYR A 43 -6.79 -9.71 0.77
C TYR A 43 -5.93 -8.46 0.57
N GLY A 44 -4.82 -8.56 -0.17
CA GLY A 44 -4.00 -7.41 -0.55
C GLY A 44 -4.77 -6.41 -1.43
N THR A 45 -5.55 -6.91 -2.39
CA THR A 45 -6.41 -6.07 -3.23
C THR A 45 -7.50 -5.39 -2.41
N ARG A 46 -8.15 -6.13 -1.49
CA ARG A 46 -9.17 -5.56 -0.59
C ARG A 46 -8.60 -4.48 0.32
N ALA A 47 -7.40 -4.68 0.85
CA ALA A 47 -6.71 -3.69 1.68
C ALA A 47 -6.30 -2.46 0.87
N GLY A 48 -5.72 -2.65 -0.32
CA GLY A 48 -5.31 -1.55 -1.20
C GLY A 48 -6.45 -0.74 -1.81
N SER A 49 -7.68 -1.29 -1.83
CA SER A 49 -8.87 -0.69 -2.44
C SER A 49 -9.94 -0.29 -1.42
N GLN A 50 -9.54 0.04 -0.17
CA GLN A 50 -10.46 0.59 0.82
C GLN A 50 -10.98 1.99 0.38
N PRO A 51 -12.26 2.33 0.57
CA PRO A 51 -12.81 3.61 0.11
C PRO A 51 -12.14 4.84 0.72
N ILE A 52 -11.80 4.77 2.01
CA ILE A 52 -10.85 5.68 2.66
C ILE A 52 -9.65 4.83 3.01
N ASN A 53 -8.48 5.14 2.47
CA ASN A 53 -7.29 4.32 2.62
C ASN A 53 -6.10 5.15 3.10
N ILE A 54 -5.29 4.61 4.02
CA ILE A 54 -3.99 5.18 4.40
C ILE A 54 -2.89 4.26 3.91
N ALA A 55 -2.00 4.75 3.04
CA ALA A 55 -1.04 3.93 2.32
C ALA A 55 0.39 4.45 2.43
N TYR A 56 1.34 3.53 2.42
CA TYR A 56 2.76 3.82 2.22
C TYR A 56 3.10 3.80 0.72
N ASN A 57 3.60 4.90 0.19
CA ASN A 57 4.02 4.97 -1.20
C ASN A 57 5.47 4.49 -1.35
N TYR A 58 5.67 3.37 -2.02
CA TYR A 58 7.02 2.83 -2.27
C TYR A 58 7.89 3.73 -3.17
N GLY A 59 7.27 4.61 -3.99
CA GLY A 59 8.00 5.48 -4.90
C GLY A 59 8.79 6.59 -4.21
N ASP A 60 8.18 7.29 -3.25
CA ASP A 60 8.81 8.40 -2.51
C ASP A 60 8.98 8.12 -1.01
N LYS A 61 8.56 6.93 -0.54
CA LYS A 61 8.67 6.44 0.83
C LYS A 61 7.87 7.25 1.85
N ASN A 62 6.80 7.93 1.42
CA ASN A 62 5.95 8.77 2.27
C ASN A 62 4.55 8.17 2.50
N ILE A 63 3.82 8.76 3.46
CA ILE A 63 2.48 8.31 3.82
C ILE A 63 1.42 9.19 3.16
N TYR A 64 0.46 8.53 2.55
CA TYR A 64 -0.66 9.15 1.84
C TYR A 64 -1.99 8.71 2.43
N VAL A 65 -3.00 9.56 2.26
CA VAL A 65 -4.41 9.20 2.47
C VAL A 65 -5.14 9.40 1.15
N VAL A 66 -5.99 8.43 0.81
CA VAL A 66 -6.79 8.40 -0.41
C VAL A 66 -8.25 8.32 -0.03
N ASN A 67 -9.08 9.13 -0.68
CA ASN A 67 -10.53 9.09 -0.58
C ASN A 67 -11.11 8.77 -1.96
N ASP A 68 -11.71 7.59 -2.10
CA ASP A 68 -12.45 7.12 -3.29
C ASP A 68 -13.96 7.36 -3.20
N THR A 69 -14.42 8.00 -2.13
CA THR A 69 -15.84 8.34 -1.96
C THR A 69 -16.19 9.69 -2.58
N TYR A 70 -17.50 9.92 -2.76
CA TYR A 70 -18.08 11.19 -3.21
C TYR A 70 -18.45 12.11 -2.03
N GLN A 71 -17.71 12.01 -0.92
CA GLN A 71 -17.95 12.82 0.27
C GLN A 71 -16.61 13.31 0.82
N THR A 72 -16.57 14.58 1.22
CA THR A 72 -15.44 15.12 1.98
C THR A 72 -15.52 14.55 3.40
N VAL A 73 -14.39 14.05 3.91
CA VAL A 73 -14.29 13.49 5.25
C VAL A 73 -13.32 14.32 6.06
N GLU A 74 -13.80 14.81 7.20
CA GLU A 74 -13.07 15.69 8.10
C GLU A 74 -12.87 15.03 9.46
N ASN A 75 -11.98 15.62 10.26
CA ASN A 75 -11.67 15.19 11.63
C ASN A 75 -11.18 13.73 11.70
N LEU A 76 -10.46 13.28 10.68
CA LEU A 76 -9.79 11.99 10.71
C LEU A 76 -8.53 12.08 11.55
N THR A 77 -8.16 10.97 12.16
CA THR A 77 -6.90 10.82 12.89
C THR A 77 -6.10 9.71 12.25
N ALA A 78 -4.93 10.05 11.72
CA ALA A 78 -3.95 9.09 11.23
C ALA A 78 -2.95 8.75 12.35
N LEU A 79 -2.66 7.47 12.50
CA LEU A 79 -1.68 6.92 13.44
C LEU A 79 -0.64 6.11 12.65
N VAL A 80 0.60 6.57 12.72
CA VAL A 80 1.76 5.98 12.03
C VAL A 80 2.70 5.42 13.08
N LYS A 81 2.97 4.12 13.04
CA LYS A 81 3.92 3.45 13.94
C LYS A 81 4.95 2.69 13.14
N VAL A 82 6.21 2.86 13.50
CA VAL A 82 7.30 2.00 13.02
C VAL A 82 7.75 1.13 14.18
N LEU A 83 7.85 -0.17 13.92
CA LEU A 83 8.29 -1.16 14.87
C LEU A 83 9.55 -1.85 14.32
N ASP A 84 10.50 -2.16 15.20
CA ASP A 84 11.61 -3.04 14.86
C ASP A 84 11.15 -4.51 14.73
N ILE A 85 12.08 -5.40 14.38
CA ILE A 85 11.80 -6.83 14.21
C ILE A 85 11.29 -7.52 15.49
N ASP A 86 11.62 -6.95 16.66
CA ASP A 86 11.19 -7.42 17.98
C ASP A 86 9.84 -6.81 18.39
N SER A 87 9.14 -6.13 17.45
CA SER A 87 7.86 -5.45 17.67
C SER A 87 7.92 -4.32 18.68
N LYS A 88 9.09 -3.73 18.92
CA LYS A 88 9.23 -2.53 19.75
C LYS A 88 9.01 -1.30 18.89
N VAL A 89 8.20 -0.37 19.40
CA VAL A 89 7.92 0.91 18.72
C VAL A 89 9.18 1.78 18.74
N VAL A 90 9.67 2.12 17.55
CA VAL A 90 10.82 3.03 17.35
C VAL A 90 10.39 4.40 16.86
N TYR A 91 9.18 4.51 16.29
CA TYR A 91 8.58 5.76 15.88
C TYR A 91 7.07 5.66 16.04
N GLU A 92 6.45 6.73 16.55
CA GLU A 92 5.01 6.87 16.64
C GLU A 92 4.63 8.33 16.40
N LYS A 93 3.68 8.53 15.49
CA LYS A 93 3.13 9.86 15.22
C LYS A 93 1.64 9.77 14.96
N GLN A 94 0.90 10.66 15.60
CA GLN A 94 -0.51 10.88 15.37
C GLN A 94 -0.71 12.27 14.77
N LEU A 95 -1.57 12.39 13.77
CA LEU A 95 -1.86 13.65 13.10
C LEU A 95 -3.32 13.74 12.63
N PRO A 96 -3.94 14.93 12.69
CA PRO A 96 -5.25 15.16 12.12
C PRO A 96 -5.16 15.16 10.58
N VAL A 97 -6.19 14.65 9.93
CA VAL A 97 -6.32 14.60 8.47
C VAL A 97 -7.73 15.02 8.08
N ASN A 98 -7.82 15.87 7.06
CA ASN A 98 -9.04 16.15 6.32
C ASN A 98 -8.77 15.83 4.86
N ILE A 99 -9.71 15.18 4.19
CA ILE A 99 -9.55 14.80 2.79
C ILE A 99 -10.84 15.03 2.01
N ARG A 100 -10.73 15.73 0.87
CA ARG A 100 -11.89 16.01 0.03
C ARG A 100 -12.35 14.74 -0.67
N GLU A 101 -13.56 14.80 -1.22
CA GLU A 101 -14.05 13.73 -2.09
C GLU A 101 -13.09 13.46 -3.25
N TYR A 102 -12.95 12.19 -3.62
CA TYR A 102 -12.13 11.76 -4.75
C TYR A 102 -10.68 12.30 -4.79
N GLU A 103 -10.07 12.54 -3.63
CA GLU A 103 -8.73 13.13 -3.49
C GLU A 103 -7.68 12.13 -2.99
N SER A 104 -6.40 12.42 -3.23
CA SER A 104 -5.24 11.76 -2.64
C SER A 104 -4.27 12.84 -2.15
N ASN A 105 -3.85 12.76 -0.88
CA ASN A 105 -2.97 13.74 -0.26
C ASN A 105 -1.83 13.07 0.50
N LYS A 106 -0.61 13.60 0.34
CA LYS A 106 0.52 13.25 1.22
C LYS A 106 0.29 13.86 2.60
N ILE A 107 0.36 13.05 3.65
CA ILE A 107 0.11 13.49 5.03
C ILE A 107 1.38 13.50 5.91
N LEU A 108 2.40 12.72 5.56
CA LEU A 108 3.61 12.61 6.35
C LEU A 108 4.81 12.20 5.50
N ASP A 109 5.91 12.97 5.63
CA ASP A 109 7.23 12.51 5.22
C ASP A 109 7.79 11.56 6.29
N LEU A 110 8.00 10.29 5.92
CA LEU A 110 8.51 9.29 6.87
C LEU A 110 10.02 9.49 7.05
N PRO A 111 10.52 9.65 8.28
CA PRO A 111 11.96 9.85 8.49
C PRO A 111 12.74 8.57 8.17
N VAL A 112 14.01 8.73 7.82
CA VAL A 112 14.94 7.62 7.66
C VAL A 112 15.43 7.16 9.04
N PHE A 113 15.51 5.85 9.25
CA PHE A 113 15.94 5.26 10.52
C PHE A 113 17.31 4.59 10.35
N GLU A 114 18.37 5.19 10.91
CA GLU A 114 19.75 4.69 10.74
C GLU A 114 20.09 3.46 11.63
N ASN A 115 19.32 3.22 12.69
CA ASN A 115 19.60 2.17 13.69
C ASN A 115 18.42 1.20 13.86
N ILE A 116 17.77 0.84 12.76
CA ILE A 116 16.70 -0.15 12.75
C ILE A 116 17.19 -1.46 12.16
N SER A 117 16.57 -2.58 12.55
CA SER A 117 16.81 -3.88 11.94
C SER A 117 16.58 -3.84 10.43
N THR A 118 17.30 -4.69 9.67
CA THR A 118 17.17 -4.73 8.20
C THR A 118 15.72 -4.89 7.78
N THR A 119 14.97 -5.76 8.45
CA THR A 119 13.52 -5.86 8.32
C THR A 119 12.85 -5.14 9.48
N TYR A 120 11.83 -4.34 9.19
CA TYR A 120 11.05 -3.62 10.18
C TYR A 120 9.60 -3.51 9.72
N PHE A 121 8.72 -3.05 10.60
CA PHE A 121 7.29 -2.98 10.33
C PHE A 121 6.76 -1.55 10.38
N LEU A 122 5.83 -1.25 9.48
CA LEU A 122 5.07 0.00 9.45
C LEU A 122 3.59 -0.33 9.64
N SER A 123 3.00 0.17 10.73
CA SER A 123 1.56 0.09 10.98
C SER A 123 0.94 1.46 10.75
N LEU A 124 -0.04 1.51 9.85
CA LEU A 124 -0.80 2.69 9.50
C LEU A 124 -2.26 2.46 9.90
N LYS A 125 -2.87 3.41 10.58
CA LYS A 125 -4.30 3.40 10.89
C LYS A 125 -4.88 4.77 10.63
N ILE A 126 -6.10 4.81 10.12
CA ILE A 126 -6.88 6.03 10.03
C ILE A 126 -8.26 5.78 10.62
N SER A 127 -8.69 6.69 11.49
CA SER A 127 -9.96 6.58 12.21
C SER A 127 -10.76 7.86 12.08
N GLY A 128 -12.06 7.73 11.90
CA GLY A 128 -13.01 8.84 11.98
C GLY A 128 -13.53 8.99 13.40
N GLU A 129 -13.91 10.22 13.77
CA GLU A 129 -14.40 10.54 15.12
C GLU A 129 -15.65 9.73 15.51
N GLN A 130 -16.56 9.50 14.55
CA GLN A 130 -17.83 8.78 14.78
C GLN A 130 -17.84 7.34 14.26
N GLU A 131 -17.04 7.05 13.24
CA GLU A 131 -17.08 5.79 12.49
C GLU A 131 -16.08 4.76 13.02
N GLY A 132 -15.16 5.17 13.90
CA GLY A 132 -14.11 4.31 14.41
C GLY A 132 -12.99 4.09 13.38
N LEU A 133 -12.39 2.91 13.37
CA LEU A 133 -11.30 2.57 12.46
C LEU A 133 -11.83 2.43 11.03
N LEU A 134 -11.38 3.30 10.11
CA LEU A 134 -11.78 3.30 8.71
C LEU A 134 -10.88 2.41 7.86
N SER A 135 -9.56 2.50 8.09
CA SER A 135 -8.56 1.74 7.36
C SER A 135 -7.35 1.44 8.25
N GLU A 136 -6.75 0.28 8.01
CA GLU A 136 -5.53 -0.18 8.66
C GLU A 136 -4.70 -0.94 7.63
N ASN A 137 -3.44 -0.56 7.49
CA ASN A 137 -2.46 -1.26 6.68
C ASN A 137 -1.20 -1.56 7.49
N PHE A 138 -0.60 -2.71 7.23
CA PHE A 138 0.59 -3.18 7.92
C PHE A 138 1.61 -3.67 6.89
N TYR A 139 2.79 -3.06 6.89
CA TYR A 139 3.85 -3.34 5.91
C TYR A 139 5.08 -3.89 6.60
N TRP A 140 5.71 -4.86 5.96
CA TRP A 140 7.07 -5.33 6.18
C TRP A 140 8.02 -4.61 5.23
N LEU A 141 8.86 -3.73 5.78
CA LEU A 141 9.79 -2.92 5.02
C LEU A 141 11.23 -3.36 5.28
N SER A 142 12.11 -2.98 4.35
CA SER A 142 13.53 -3.33 4.40
C SER A 142 14.38 -2.06 4.31
N THR A 143 15.49 -2.02 5.06
CA THR A 143 16.52 -0.98 4.88
C THR A 143 17.39 -1.25 3.66
N LYS A 144 17.40 -2.49 3.16
CA LYS A 144 18.03 -2.87 1.90
C LYS A 144 17.02 -2.74 0.77
N GLU A 145 17.35 -1.94 -0.24
CA GLU A 145 16.53 -1.80 -1.44
C GLU A 145 16.53 -3.09 -2.27
N ASP A 146 15.38 -3.37 -2.88
CA ASP A 146 15.22 -4.45 -3.84
C ASP A 146 15.62 -3.94 -5.23
N VAL A 147 16.80 -4.37 -5.69
CA VAL A 147 17.40 -3.91 -6.95
C VAL A 147 17.65 -5.13 -7.81
N ILE A 148 17.13 -5.09 -9.05
CA ILE A 148 17.37 -6.13 -10.04
C ILE A 148 18.85 -6.16 -10.40
N ASP A 149 19.48 -7.32 -10.27
CA ASP A 149 20.82 -7.56 -10.80
C ASP A 149 20.74 -7.91 -12.29
N PHE A 150 20.80 -6.89 -13.14
CA PHE A 150 20.76 -7.06 -14.59
C PHE A 150 21.96 -7.81 -15.17
N SER A 151 23.02 -8.07 -14.38
CA SER A 151 24.21 -8.78 -14.86
C SER A 151 24.08 -10.31 -14.79
N ASP A 152 23.15 -10.82 -13.98
CA ASP A 152 22.90 -12.26 -13.76
C ASP A 152 21.50 -12.70 -14.21
N ASP A 153 20.74 -11.80 -14.86
CA ASP A 153 19.42 -12.12 -15.40
C ASP A 153 19.54 -12.91 -16.71
N THR A 154 19.43 -14.23 -16.59
CA THR A 154 19.45 -15.17 -17.72
C THR A 154 18.14 -15.21 -18.52
N GLY A 155 17.14 -14.40 -18.17
CA GLY A 155 15.77 -14.51 -18.69
C GLY A 155 15.26 -13.40 -19.60
N PHE A 156 15.85 -12.20 -19.59
CA PHE A 156 15.31 -11.06 -20.33
C PHE A 156 16.32 -10.47 -21.33
N PRO A 157 15.98 -10.33 -22.62
CA PRO A 157 16.87 -9.67 -23.57
C PRO A 157 17.05 -8.20 -23.15
N PRO A 158 18.27 -7.64 -23.24
CA PRO A 158 18.53 -6.25 -22.91
C PRO A 158 17.67 -5.35 -23.81
N GLY A 159 16.81 -4.53 -23.20
CA GLY A 159 15.97 -3.55 -23.91
C GLY A 159 14.45 -3.65 -23.68
N ILE A 160 13.96 -4.68 -22.98
CA ILE A 160 12.55 -4.71 -22.53
C ILE A 160 12.46 -3.96 -21.20
N ASN A 161 12.05 -2.69 -21.30
CA ASN A 161 11.66 -1.89 -20.14
C ASN A 161 10.26 -2.38 -19.69
N LEU A 162 10.22 -3.49 -18.96
CA LEU A 162 9.02 -3.89 -18.24
C LEU A 162 8.81 -2.86 -17.13
N MET A 163 8.02 -1.82 -17.42
CA MET A 163 7.26 -1.11 -16.40
C MET A 163 6.33 -2.14 -15.74
N LEU A 164 6.85 -2.82 -14.73
CA LEU A 164 6.02 -3.48 -13.74
C LEU A 164 5.40 -2.36 -12.91
N ILE A 165 4.08 -2.29 -12.98
CA ILE A 165 3.20 -1.30 -12.32
C ILE A 165 2.84 -1.79 -10.92
#